data_AF-A0A258QWU0-F1
#
_entry.id   AF-A0A258QWU0-F1
#
_cell.length_a   1.000
_cell.length_b   1.000
_cell.length_c   1.000
_cell.angle_alpha   90.00
_cell.angle_beta   90.00
_cell.angle_gamma   90.00
#
_symmetry.space_group_name_H-M   'P 1'
#
loop_
_entity.id
_entity.type
_entity.pdbx_description
1 polymer ?
#
loop_
_entity_poly.entity_id
_entity_poly.type
_entity_poly.pdbx_seq_one_letter_code
_entity_poly.pdbx_strand_id
1 'polypeptide(L)'
;MSALTALKLVALKKPVHQPAIVIRRNKLSSRIWEQIQLARGQVTGTPFVLMKFRSIKDKETGVRKHVEVPKRIKPWWFQTEEGKVCVSIRYGACTIELAKGKPSIQVDSAVDLIKALETVKVAVEAGDLDSQIELASSSLGSGFKK
;
A
#
# COMPACT_ATOMS: atom_id res chain seq x y z
N MET A 1 7.94 -48.89 1.18
CA MET A 1 6.81 -47.93 1.07
C MET A 1 7.39 -46.59 0.64
N SER A 2 7.02 -46.09 -0.53
CA SER A 2 7.64 -44.89 -1.12
C SER A 2 7.02 -43.63 -0.49
N ALA A 3 7.85 -42.64 -0.14
CA ALA A 3 7.42 -41.38 0.48
C ALA A 3 6.41 -40.57 -0.37
N LEU A 4 6.27 -40.90 -1.65
CA LEU A 4 5.38 -40.21 -2.59
C LEU A 4 3.90 -40.60 -2.41
N THR A 5 3.59 -41.73 -1.75
CA THR A 5 2.19 -42.16 -1.54
C THR A 5 1.46 -41.35 -0.47
N ALA A 6 2.18 -40.57 0.36
CA ALA A 6 1.59 -39.71 1.39
C ALA A 6 1.14 -38.33 0.86
N LEU A 7 1.49 -37.99 -0.39
CA LEU A 7 1.22 -36.68 -0.96
C LEU A 7 -0.01 -36.70 -1.86
N LYS A 8 -0.90 -35.70 -1.68
CA LYS A 8 -2.00 -35.46 -2.62
C LYS A 8 -1.46 -34.78 -3.88
N LEU A 9 -1.12 -35.58 -4.88
CA LEU A 9 -0.70 -35.08 -6.19
C LEU A 9 -1.94 -34.57 -6.95
N VAL A 10 -1.95 -33.28 -7.30
CA VAL A 10 -3.06 -32.67 -8.04
C VAL A 10 -2.51 -31.95 -9.27
N ALA A 11 -3.11 -32.21 -10.43
CA ALA A 11 -2.79 -31.54 -11.70
C ALA A 11 -3.47 -30.16 -11.83
N LEU A 12 -3.35 -29.31 -10.82
CA LEU A 12 -3.90 -27.95 -10.86
C LEU A 12 -2.96 -27.02 -11.63
N LYS A 13 -3.48 -26.36 -12.66
CA LYS A 13 -2.77 -25.27 -13.35
C LYS A 13 -2.87 -24.00 -12.51
N LYS A 14 -1.72 -23.37 -12.25
CA LYS A 14 -1.67 -22.08 -11.54
C LYS A 14 -2.53 -21.06 -12.31
N PRO A 15 -3.53 -20.42 -11.68
CA PRO A 15 -4.28 -19.36 -12.34
C PRO A 15 -3.32 -18.21 -12.69
N VAL A 16 -3.25 -17.89 -13.98
CA VAL A 16 -2.31 -16.88 -14.51
C VAL A 16 -2.84 -15.46 -14.29
N HIS A 17 -4.16 -15.29 -14.19
CA HIS A 17 -4.81 -14.01 -14.01
C HIS A 17 -5.51 -13.94 -12.64
N GLN A 18 -5.06 -12.99 -11.81
CA GLN A 18 -5.78 -12.64 -10.59
C GLN A 18 -6.97 -11.74 -10.94
N PRO A 19 -8.12 -11.87 -10.23
CA PRO A 19 -9.22 -10.94 -10.37
C PRO A 19 -8.77 -9.49 -10.16
N ALA A 20 -9.29 -8.55 -10.95
CA ALA A 20 -8.89 -7.15 -10.89
C ALA A 20 -9.04 -6.55 -9.49
N ILE A 21 -10.10 -6.93 -8.77
CA ILE A 21 -10.34 -6.47 -7.39
C ILE A 21 -9.24 -6.94 -6.43
N VAL A 22 -8.78 -8.18 -6.54
CA VAL A 22 -7.68 -8.73 -5.72
C VAL A 22 -6.37 -7.98 -5.99
N ILE A 23 -6.10 -7.65 -7.26
CA ILE A 23 -4.93 -6.83 -7.63
C ILE A 23 -5.02 -5.44 -6.98
N ARG A 24 -6.20 -4.82 -6.96
CA ARG A 24 -6.42 -3.50 -6.34
C ARG A 24 -6.27 -3.57 -4.81
N ARG A 25 -6.82 -4.59 -4.15
CA ARG A 25 -6.63 -4.85 -2.70
C ARG A 25 -5.15 -5.00 -2.36
N ASN A 26 -4.41 -5.83 -3.10
CA ASN A 26 -2.97 -6.03 -2.90
C ASN A 26 -2.16 -4.74 -3.07
N LYS A 27 -2.54 -3.90 -4.05
CA LYS A 27 -1.94 -2.58 -4.22
C LYS A 27 -2.20 -1.67 -3.02
N LEU A 28 -3.42 -1.62 -2.49
CA LEU A 28 -3.72 -0.78 -1.33
C LEU A 28 -3.06 -1.32 -0.06
N SER A 29 -3.17 -2.63 0.22
CA SER A 29 -2.56 -3.28 1.39
C SER A 29 -1.04 -3.08 1.41
N SER A 30 -0.35 -3.26 0.28
CA SER A 30 1.09 -3.01 0.21
C SER A 30 1.45 -1.57 0.53
N ARG A 31 0.66 -0.58 0.08
CA ARG A 31 0.88 0.84 0.41
C ARG A 31 0.61 1.15 1.87
N ILE A 32 -0.45 0.59 2.45
CA ILE A 32 -0.74 0.75 3.89
C ILE A 32 0.39 0.14 4.72
N TRP A 33 0.93 -1.01 4.31
CA TRP A 33 2.08 -1.61 4.97
C TRP A 33 3.31 -0.69 4.94
N GLU A 34 3.59 -0.01 3.83
CA GLU A 34 4.67 1.01 3.76
C GLU A 34 4.46 2.14 4.79
N GLN A 35 3.21 2.58 4.97
CA GLN A 35 2.86 3.61 5.95
C GLN A 35 3.03 3.11 7.39
N ILE A 36 2.65 1.87 7.68
CA ILE A 36 2.86 1.23 8.99
C ILE A 36 4.36 1.20 9.34
N GLN A 37 5.20 0.75 8.40
CA GLN A 37 6.65 0.70 8.64
C GLN A 37 7.26 2.09 8.82
N LEU A 38 6.79 3.08 8.05
CA LEU A 38 7.23 4.46 8.20
C LEU A 38 6.84 5.02 9.58
N ALA A 39 5.62 4.77 10.05
CA ALA A 39 5.16 5.18 11.37
C ALA A 39 5.95 4.47 12.50
N ARG A 40 6.17 3.17 12.37
CA ARG A 40 7.01 2.40 13.31
C ARG A 40 8.42 2.96 13.38
N GLY A 41 9.04 3.25 12.24
CA GLY A 41 10.38 3.84 12.18
C GLY A 41 10.47 5.22 12.83
N GLN A 42 9.40 6.03 12.76
CA GLN A 42 9.32 7.30 13.48
C GLN A 42 9.25 7.10 15.00
N VAL A 43 8.49 6.10 15.47
CA VAL A 43 8.36 5.80 16.91
C VAL A 43 9.65 5.21 17.49
N THR A 44 10.33 4.32 16.76
CA THR A 44 11.56 3.67 17.22
C THR A 44 12.82 4.50 16.97
N GLY A 45 12.72 5.61 16.24
CA GLY A 45 13.87 6.43 15.84
C GLY A 45 14.74 5.82 14.73
N THR A 46 14.34 4.69 14.14
CA THR A 46 15.08 4.03 13.05
C THR A 46 14.42 4.34 11.72
N PRO A 47 15.07 5.07 10.80
CA PRO A 47 14.45 5.45 9.53
C PRO A 47 14.15 4.22 8.66
N PHE A 48 12.88 4.09 8.25
CA PHE A 48 12.47 3.06 7.30
C PHE A 48 12.74 3.51 5.86
N VAL A 49 13.61 2.79 5.16
CA VAL A 49 13.95 3.05 3.75
C VAL A 49 13.65 1.81 2.92
N LEU A 50 12.73 1.93 1.96
CA LEU A 50 12.53 0.91 0.93
C LEU A 50 13.42 1.21 -0.26
N MET A 51 14.22 0.25 -0.70
CA MET A 51 14.97 0.38 -1.95
C MET A 51 14.09 0.03 -3.14
N LYS A 52 14.29 0.72 -4.27
CA LYS A 52 13.68 0.37 -5.55
C LYS A 52 14.74 0.40 -6.64
N PHE A 53 14.63 -0.51 -7.60
CA PHE A 53 15.47 -0.48 -8.79
C PHE A 53 14.98 0.60 -9.75
N ARG A 54 15.90 1.44 -10.24
CA ARG A 54 15.64 2.42 -11.30
C ARG A 54 16.67 2.24 -12.40
N SER A 55 16.20 2.22 -13.64
CA SER A 55 17.09 2.33 -14.80
C SER A 55 17.50 3.80 -14.95
N ILE A 56 18.80 4.08 -14.83
CA ILE A 56 19.38 5.41 -14.96
C ILE A 56 20.32 5.38 -16.17
N LYS A 57 20.23 6.39 -17.03
CA LYS A 57 21.16 6.57 -18.15
C LYS A 57 22.41 7.27 -17.62
N ASP A 58 23.58 6.64 -17.79
CA ASP A 58 24.85 7.30 -17.49
C ASP A 58 25.07 8.46 -18.46
N LYS A 59 25.43 9.62 -17.92
CA LYS A 59 25.61 10.85 -18.70
C LYS A 59 26.83 10.78 -19.63
N GLU A 60 27.86 10.02 -19.25
CA GLU A 60 29.12 9.94 -19.99
C GLU A 60 29.14 8.82 -21.04
N THR A 61 28.58 7.64 -20.72
CA THR A 61 28.63 6.47 -21.60
C THR A 61 27.34 6.23 -22.38
N GLY A 62 26.24 6.87 -22.00
CA GLY A 62 24.93 6.69 -22.62
C GLY A 62 24.25 5.34 -22.33
N VAL A 63 24.92 4.42 -21.63
CA VAL A 63 24.41 3.09 -21.27
C VAL A 63 23.42 3.20 -20.11
N ARG A 64 22.36 2.38 -20.13
CA ARG A 64 21.39 2.29 -19.04
C ARG A 64 21.89 1.30 -17.98
N LYS A 65 22.04 1.77 -16.74
CA LYS A 65 22.36 0.93 -15.58
C LYS A 65 21.15 0.76 -14.69
N HIS A 66 21.00 -0.43 -14.11
CA HIS A 66 20.03 -0.71 -13.05
C HIS A 66 20.68 -0.41 -11.70
N VAL A 67 20.20 0.63 -11.03
CA VAL A 67 20.74 1.09 -9.74
C VAL A 67 19.65 1.00 -8.68
N GLU A 68 20.02 0.55 -7.48
CA GLU A 68 19.16 0.62 -6.30
C GLU A 68 19.13 2.04 -5.76
N VAL A 69 17.93 2.62 -5.67
CA VAL A 69 17.71 3.98 -5.20
C VAL A 69 16.68 3.94 -4.08
N PRO A 70 16.85 4.71 -2.99
CA PRO A 70 15.84 4.81 -1.95
C PRO A 70 14.51 5.35 -2.50
N LYS A 71 13.43 4.66 -2.17
CA LYS A 71 12.06 5.06 -2.47
C LYS A 71 11.63 6.11 -1.46
N ARG A 72 11.38 7.32 -1.94
CA ARG A 72 10.73 8.37 -1.14
C ARG A 72 9.27 7.99 -0.91
N ILE A 73 8.89 7.81 0.36
CA ILE A 73 7.52 7.54 0.79
C ILE A 73 7.01 8.79 1.50
N LYS A 74 5.91 9.37 1.02
CA LYS A 74 5.26 10.50 1.69
C LYS A 74 4.34 9.95 2.79
N PRO A 75 4.45 10.43 4.03
CA PRO A 75 3.49 10.09 5.08
C PRO A 75 2.06 10.46 4.66
N TRP A 76 1.11 9.60 5.00
CA TRP A 76 -0.32 9.83 4.79
C TRP A 76 -1.00 10.50 5.98
N TRP A 77 -0.24 10.79 7.03
CA TRP A 77 -0.71 11.48 8.21
C TRP A 77 -0.07 12.85 8.36
N PHE A 78 -0.73 13.68 9.15
CA PHE A 78 -0.27 14.99 9.57
C PHE A 78 -0.74 15.26 11.00
N GLN A 79 -0.03 16.14 11.70
CA GLN A 79 -0.46 16.63 13.00
C GLN A 79 -1.37 17.85 12.81
N THR A 80 -2.48 17.87 13.54
CA THR A 80 -3.38 19.03 13.65
C THR A 80 -2.86 20.00 14.71
N GLU A 81 -3.37 21.24 14.69
CA GLU A 81 -3.03 22.27 15.69
C GLU A 81 -3.37 21.85 17.12
N GLU A 82 -4.36 20.96 17.30
CA GLU A 82 -4.72 20.35 18.59
C GLU A 82 -3.71 19.29 19.08
N GLY A 83 -2.62 19.05 18.36
CA GLY A 83 -1.62 18.02 18.68
C GLY A 83 -2.02 16.59 18.30
N LYS A 84 -3.26 16.38 17.85
CA LYS A 84 -3.75 15.08 17.36
C LYS A 84 -3.17 14.74 15.99
N VAL A 85 -3.15 13.45 15.65
CA VAL A 85 -2.67 12.94 14.37
C VAL A 85 -3.86 12.53 13.51
N CYS A 86 -3.92 13.04 12.30
CA CYS A 86 -4.95 12.68 11.31
C CYS A 86 -4.32 11.91 10.16
N VAL A 87 -4.89 10.78 9.77
CA VAL A 87 -4.43 9.96 8.64
C VAL A 87 -5.52 9.81 7.57
N SER A 88 -5.15 10.02 6.31
CA SER A 88 -6.05 9.85 5.17
C SER A 88 -5.54 8.72 4.27
N ILE A 89 -6.37 7.71 4.02
CA ILE A 89 -5.98 6.57 3.20
C ILE A 89 -6.09 6.93 1.73
N ARG A 90 -5.06 6.61 0.94
CA ARG A 90 -4.99 6.98 -0.47
C ARG A 90 -4.86 5.77 -1.36
N TYR A 91 -5.64 5.75 -2.43
CA TYR A 91 -5.47 4.84 -3.55
C TYR A 91 -4.99 5.62 -4.76
N GLY A 92 -3.72 5.44 -5.12
CA GLY A 92 -3.08 6.26 -6.15
C GLY A 92 -3.07 7.75 -5.76
N ALA A 93 -3.67 8.60 -6.59
CA ALA A 93 -3.81 10.02 -6.28
C ALA A 93 -5.07 10.34 -5.45
N CYS A 94 -6.09 9.47 -5.47
CA CYS A 94 -7.38 9.69 -4.80
C CYS A 94 -7.33 9.30 -3.31
N THR A 95 -8.02 10.07 -2.49
CA THR A 95 -8.27 9.74 -1.08
C THR A 95 -9.53 8.88 -0.99
N ILE A 96 -9.47 7.79 -0.22
CA ILE A 96 -10.61 6.91 0.02
C ILE A 96 -11.41 7.48 1.21
N GLU A 97 -12.71 7.64 1.02
CA GLU A 97 -13.63 7.93 2.12
C GLU A 97 -13.96 6.64 2.88
N LEU A 98 -13.61 6.58 4.16
CA LEU A 98 -13.96 5.44 5.02
C LEU A 98 -15.42 5.48 5.46
N ALA A 99 -15.92 6.69 5.68
CA ALA A 99 -17.32 6.99 5.90
C ALA A 99 -17.70 8.23 5.10
N LYS A 100 -18.99 8.38 4.75
CA LYS A 100 -19.49 9.50 3.93
C LYS A 100 -19.01 10.84 4.49
N GLY A 101 -18.24 11.59 3.71
CA GLY A 101 -17.72 12.92 4.10
C GLY A 101 -16.64 12.91 5.18
N LYS A 102 -16.13 11.74 5.59
CA LYS A 102 -15.06 11.58 6.60
C LYS A 102 -13.88 10.81 5.99
N PRO A 103 -12.96 11.51 5.29
CA PRO A 103 -11.81 10.89 4.63
C PRO A 103 -10.61 10.62 5.54
N SER A 104 -10.65 11.10 6.78
CA SER A 104 -9.52 11.05 7.72
C SER A 104 -9.89 10.35 9.02
N ILE A 105 -9.00 9.50 9.52
CA ILE A 105 -9.06 8.93 10.86
C ILE A 105 -8.23 9.83 11.77
N GLN A 106 -8.84 10.31 12.86
CA GLN A 106 -8.14 11.05 13.90
C GLN A 106 -7.71 10.07 15.02
N VAL A 107 -6.48 10.19 15.47
CA VAL A 107 -5.87 9.39 16.54
C VAL A 107 -5.02 10.28 17.45
N ASP A 108 -4.88 9.87 18.70
CA ASP A 108 -4.25 10.68 19.74
C ASP A 108 -2.72 10.54 19.76
N SER A 109 -2.17 9.43 19.26
CA SER A 109 -0.73 9.16 19.30
C SER A 109 -0.19 8.48 18.04
N ALA A 110 1.13 8.50 17.87
CA ALA A 110 1.81 7.76 16.81
C ALA A 110 1.67 6.23 16.94
N VAL A 111 1.48 5.72 18.17
CA VAL A 111 1.22 4.29 18.41
C VAL A 111 -0.20 3.93 17.95
N ASP A 112 -1.16 4.79 18.23
CA ASP A 112 -2.55 4.58 17.81
C ASP A 112 -2.73 4.76 16.30
N LEU A 113 -1.89 5.59 15.66
CA LEU A 113 -1.77 5.64 14.20
C LEU A 113 -1.38 4.29 13.61
N ILE A 114 -0.40 3.59 14.19
CA ILE A 114 0.03 2.27 13.72
C ILE A 114 -1.13 1.28 13.84
N LYS A 115 -1.82 1.25 14.98
CA LYS A 115 -2.99 0.37 15.21
C LYS A 115 -4.13 0.68 14.23
N ALA A 116 -4.41 1.96 13.98
CA ALA A 116 -5.43 2.38 13.02
C ALA A 116 -5.09 1.89 11.60
N LEU A 117 -3.83 2.07 11.16
CA LEU A 117 -3.37 1.59 9.85
C LEU A 117 -3.41 0.06 9.73
N GLU A 118 -3.07 -0.67 10.80
CA GLU A 118 -3.19 -2.14 10.85
C GLU A 118 -4.64 -2.60 10.73
N THR A 119 -5.55 -1.94 11.45
CA THR A 119 -7.00 -2.23 11.39
C THR A 119 -7.53 -2.01 9.98
N VAL A 120 -7.16 -0.89 9.35
CA VAL A 120 -7.53 -0.59 7.97
C VAL A 120 -6.96 -1.65 7.02
N LYS A 121 -5.70 -2.07 7.21
CA LYS A 121 -5.08 -3.10 6.36
C LYS A 121 -5.89 -4.40 6.39
N VAL A 122 -6.30 -4.85 7.58
CA VAL A 122 -7.12 -6.06 7.75
C VAL A 122 -8.47 -5.91 7.03
N ALA A 123 -9.15 -4.77 7.19
CA ALA A 123 -10.42 -4.49 6.50
C ALA A 123 -10.26 -4.48 4.96
N VAL A 124 -9.15 -3.93 4.44
CA VAL A 124 -8.83 -3.98 3.00
C VAL A 124 -8.61 -5.41 2.51
N GLU A 125 -7.92 -6.24 3.29
CA GLU A 125 -7.64 -7.62 2.93
C GLU A 125 -8.91 -8.49 2.97
N ALA A 126 -9.80 -8.24 3.95
CA ALA A 126 -11.13 -8.84 4.03
C ALA A 126 -12.04 -8.42 2.84
N GLY A 127 -11.84 -7.21 2.30
CA GLY A 127 -12.60 -6.69 1.17
C GLY A 127 -13.69 -5.69 1.54
N ASP A 128 -13.70 -5.21 2.77
CA ASP A 128 -14.72 -4.28 3.28
C ASP A 128 -14.67 -2.91 2.56
N LEU A 129 -13.51 -2.58 1.98
CA LEU A 129 -13.26 -1.33 1.27
C LEU A 129 -13.31 -1.46 -0.26
N ASP A 130 -13.79 -2.59 -0.78
CA ASP A 130 -13.80 -2.85 -2.23
C ASP A 130 -14.57 -1.81 -3.01
N SER A 131 -15.79 -1.48 -2.57
CA SER A 131 -16.64 -0.51 -3.26
C SER A 131 -15.96 0.86 -3.38
N GLN A 132 -15.28 1.30 -2.32
CA GLN A 132 -14.58 2.56 -2.28
C GLN A 132 -13.32 2.53 -3.14
N ILE A 133 -12.60 1.40 -3.19
CA ILE A 133 -11.45 1.19 -4.08
C ILE A 133 -11.90 1.24 -5.54
N GLU A 134 -13.04 0.64 -5.88
CA GLU A 134 -13.58 0.67 -7.23
C GLU A 134 -13.95 2.10 -7.67
N LEU A 135 -14.68 2.83 -6.82
CA LEU A 135 -15.02 4.24 -7.05
C LEU A 135 -13.77 5.10 -7.24
N ALA A 136 -12.77 4.96 -6.37
CA ALA A 136 -11.50 5.66 -6.49
C ALA A 136 -10.77 5.29 -7.78
N SER A 137 -10.79 4.01 -8.18
CA SER A 137 -10.14 3.55 -9.41
C SER A 137 -10.81 4.11 -10.68
N SER A 138 -12.14 4.20 -10.68
CA SER A 138 -12.91 4.77 -11.79
C SER A 138 -12.67 6.27 -11.91
N SER A 139 -12.64 6.98 -10.78
CA SER A 139 -12.31 8.42 -10.73
C SER A 139 -10.89 8.71 -11.23
N LEU A 140 -9.91 7.87 -10.89
CA LEU A 140 -8.56 7.99 -11.46
C LEU A 140 -8.55 7.72 -12.96
N GLY A 141 -9.27 6.67 -13.39
CA GLY A 141 -9.33 6.24 -14.79
C GLY A 141 -9.87 7.31 -15.73
N SER A 142 -10.89 8.07 -15.32
CA SER A 142 -11.45 9.16 -16.13
C SER A 142 -10.43 10.28 -16.39
N GLY A 143 -9.53 10.56 -15.43
CA GLY A 143 -8.48 11.56 -15.58
C GLY A 143 -7.38 11.20 -16.58
N PHE A 144 -7.27 9.94 -17.00
CA PHE A 144 -6.30 9.49 -18.02
C PHE A 144 -6.86 9.55 -19.45
N LYS A 145 -8.17 9.74 -19.65
CA LYS A 145 -8.74 9.97 -20.98
C LYS A 145 -8.41 11.42 -21.40
N LYS A 146 -7.28 11.58 -22.09
CA LYS A 146 -6.97 12.72 -22.95
C LYS A 146 -7.13 12.30 -24.40
#